data_AF-Q09DA2-F1
#
_entry.id   AF-Q09DA2-F1
#
_cell.length_a   1.000
_cell.length_b   1.000
_cell.length_c   1.000
_cell.angle_alpha   90.00
_cell.angle_beta   90.00
_cell.angle_gamma   90.00
#
_symmetry.space_group_name_H-M   'P 1'
#
loop_
_entity.id
_entity.type
_entity.pdbx_description
1 polymer ?
#
loop_
_entity_poly.entity_id
_entity_poly.type
_entity_poly.pdbx_seq_one_letter_code
_entity_poly.pdbx_strand_id
1 'polypeptide(L)'
;MVELQAHGSPRLLQLLLARVLEDERVRPARPGEFTRRAFLQGRIDLTRAEAVADLVAADSEAAVRAAAAGLAGALSHRVRALEEPLRALHADLEGVLNFPDEAEGADEGAGPRVAALRSEAEALLSEAGRGRLVRRGARVALYGPVNAGKSTLFNRLVGEARAL
;
A
#
# COMPACT_ATOMS: atom_id res chain seq x y z
N MET A 1 7.54 21.87 9.90
CA MET A 1 6.79 20.95 10.79
C MET A 1 7.45 21.02 12.14
N VAL A 2 6.67 21.05 13.22
CA VAL A 2 7.19 21.02 14.59
C VAL A 2 6.52 19.84 15.28
N GLU A 3 7.30 19.06 16.03
CA GLU A 3 6.81 17.98 16.88
C GLU A 3 6.98 18.39 18.34
N LEU A 4 5.89 18.35 19.11
CA LEU A 4 5.91 18.64 20.55
C LEU A 4 5.92 17.32 21.31
N GLN A 5 7.02 17.02 21.99
CA GLN A 5 7.16 15.83 22.82
C GLN A 5 6.83 16.17 24.28
N ALA A 6 5.95 15.39 24.90
CA ALA A 6 5.51 15.59 26.27
C ALA A 6 5.30 14.25 26.98
N HIS A 7 5.15 14.28 28.31
CA HIS A 7 4.81 13.10 29.09
C HIS A 7 3.47 12.52 28.64
N GLY A 8 3.36 11.19 28.61
CA GLY A 8 2.20 10.44 28.07
C GLY A 8 0.89 10.54 28.87
N SER A 9 0.72 11.56 29.73
CA SER A 9 -0.52 11.79 30.45
C SER A 9 -1.63 12.24 29.48
N PRO A 10 -2.76 11.50 29.36
CA PRO A 10 -3.83 11.86 28.44
C PRO A 10 -4.38 13.27 28.68
N ARG A 11 -4.46 13.68 29.96
CA ARG A 11 -4.94 15.02 30.33
C ARG A 11 -3.97 16.11 29.87
N LEU A 12 -2.66 15.90 30.02
CA LEU A 12 -1.65 16.84 29.55
C LEU A 12 -1.69 16.98 28.03
N LEU A 13 -1.77 15.86 27.30
CA LEU A 13 -1.84 15.86 25.83
C LEU A 13 -3.09 16.59 25.30
N GLN A 14 -4.24 16.44 25.96
CA GLN A 14 -5.46 17.19 25.64
C GLN A 14 -5.29 18.70 25.86
N LEU A 15 -4.68 19.12 26.97
CA LEU A 15 -4.41 20.53 27.27
C LEU A 15 -3.44 21.15 26.26
N LEU A 16 -2.37 20.42 25.92
CA LEU A 16 -1.42 20.84 24.89
C LEU A 16 -2.09 21.01 23.52
N LEU A 17 -2.90 20.03 23.10
CA LEU A 17 -3.64 20.11 21.85
C LEU A 17 -4.60 21.29 21.84
N ALA A 18 -5.37 21.49 22.92
CA ALA A 18 -6.27 22.63 23.05
C ALA A 18 -5.52 23.96 22.92
N ARG A 19 -4.37 24.09 23.58
CA ARG A 19 -3.55 25.31 23.53
C ARG A 19 -3.00 25.60 22.13
N VAL A 20 -2.60 24.56 21.38
CA VAL A 20 -2.12 24.69 19.99
C VAL A 20 -3.25 25.13 19.06
N LEU A 21 -4.48 24.67 19.30
CA LEU A 21 -5.66 25.00 18.49
C LEU A 21 -6.21 26.40 18.75
N GLU A 22 -5.70 27.15 19.74
CA GLU A 22 -6.02 28.57 19.92
C GLU A 22 -5.39 29.47 18.84
N ASP A 23 -4.38 28.99 18.11
CA ASP A 23 -3.79 29.71 16.98
C ASP A 23 -4.68 29.57 15.74
N GLU A 24 -5.21 30.68 15.23
CA GLU A 24 -6.10 30.73 14.06
C GLU A 24 -5.49 30.14 12.77
N ARG A 25 -4.16 30.01 12.71
CA ARG A 25 -3.44 29.43 11.56
C ARG A 25 -3.41 27.90 11.60
N VAL A 26 -3.85 27.31 12.70
CA VAL A 26 -3.82 25.86 12.94
C VAL A 26 -5.24 25.33 12.94
N ARG A 27 -5.41 24.10 12.43
CA ARG A 27 -6.66 23.36 12.55
C ARG A 27 -6.41 21.90 12.86
N PRO A 28 -7.39 21.17 13.41
CA PRO A 28 -7.30 19.73 13.53
C PRO A 28 -7.02 19.08 12.18
N ALA A 29 -6.09 18.12 12.17
CA ALA A 29 -5.80 17.31 10.99
C ALA A 29 -6.95 16.35 10.70
N ARG A 30 -7.23 16.13 9.42
CA ARG A 30 -8.14 15.06 8.97
C ARG A 30 -7.43 13.70 9.03
N PRO A 31 -8.18 12.58 9.07
CA PRO A 31 -7.59 11.25 8.99
C PRO A 31 -6.62 11.11 7.79
N GLY A 32 -5.41 10.63 8.06
CA GLY A 32 -4.36 10.43 7.04
C GLY A 32 -3.79 11.70 6.43
N GLU A 33 -4.13 12.90 6.92
CA GLU A 33 -3.78 14.15 6.25
C GLU A 33 -2.26 14.38 6.13
N PHE A 34 -1.49 13.99 7.13
CA PHE A 34 -0.03 14.13 7.08
C PHE A 34 0.59 13.26 5.99
N THR A 35 0.20 11.98 5.91
CA THR A 35 0.64 11.06 4.85
C THR A 35 0.18 11.53 3.47
N ARG A 36 -1.07 12.01 3.36
CA ARG A 36 -1.60 12.59 2.11
C ARG A 36 -0.78 13.81 1.67
N ARG A 37 -0.42 14.70 2.59
CA ARG A 37 0.43 15.87 2.26
C ARG A 37 1.81 15.42 1.76
N ALA A 38 2.40 14.40 2.38
CA ALA A 38 3.67 13.84 1.89
C ALA A 38 3.56 13.27 0.47
N PHE A 39 2.46 12.59 0.14
CA PHE A 39 2.16 12.11 -1.21
C PHE A 39 1.99 13.26 -2.21
N LEU A 40 1.14 14.24 -1.90
CA LEU A 40 0.86 15.38 -2.79
C LEU A 40 2.08 16.26 -3.04
N GLN A 41 3.02 16.30 -2.09
CA GLN A 41 4.30 17.00 -2.23
C GLN A 41 5.37 16.17 -2.94
N GLY A 42 5.04 14.96 -3.42
CA GLY A 42 5.97 14.08 -4.12
C GLY A 42 7.05 13.46 -3.23
N ARG A 43 6.95 13.57 -1.90
CA ARG A 43 7.93 12.96 -0.97
C ARG A 43 7.83 11.44 -0.95
N ILE A 44 6.63 10.91 -1.17
CA ILE A 44 6.33 9.48 -1.27
C ILE A 44 5.34 9.28 -2.42
N ASP A 45 5.33 8.10 -3.05
CA ASP A 45 4.27 7.71 -3.97
C ASP A 45 3.05 7.13 -3.23
N LEU A 46 1.99 6.83 -3.98
CA LEU A 46 0.73 6.33 -3.43
C LEU A 46 0.90 4.98 -2.72
N THR A 47 1.69 4.06 -3.28
CA THR A 47 1.88 2.72 -2.71
C THR A 47 2.61 2.78 -1.38
N ARG A 48 3.58 3.70 -1.23
CA ARG A 48 4.25 3.97 0.05
C ARG A 48 3.31 4.64 1.05
N ALA A 49 2.44 5.54 0.59
CA ALA A 49 1.43 6.16 1.45
C ALA A 49 0.43 5.14 2.02
N GLU A 50 -0.03 4.19 1.20
CA GLU A 50 -0.87 3.07 1.64
C GLU A 50 -0.14 2.17 2.64
N ALA A 51 1.14 1.88 2.38
CA ALA A 51 1.97 1.05 3.25
C ALA A 51 2.14 1.62 4.67
N VAL A 52 2.08 2.96 4.85
CA VAL A 52 2.06 3.58 6.19
C VAL A 52 0.81 3.13 6.96
N ALA A 53 -0.36 3.13 6.33
CA ALA A 53 -1.60 2.69 6.96
C ALA A 53 -1.57 1.18 7.26
N ASP A 54 -1.04 0.38 6.33
CA ASP A 54 -0.88 -1.06 6.53
C ASP A 54 0.04 -1.37 7.71
N LEU A 55 1.13 -0.62 7.89
CA LEU A 55 2.08 -0.84 8.97
C LEU A 55 1.45 -0.56 10.35
N VAL A 56 0.67 0.53 10.45
CA VAL A 56 -0.05 0.89 11.68
C VAL A 56 -1.13 -0.16 12.03
N ALA A 57 -1.76 -0.75 11.01
CA ALA A 57 -2.83 -1.73 11.19
C ALA A 57 -2.36 -3.19 11.30
N ALA A 58 -1.08 -3.47 11.08
CA ALA A 58 -0.56 -4.83 11.01
C ALA A 58 -0.70 -5.57 12.36
N ASP A 59 -1.30 -6.76 12.32
CA ASP A 59 -1.59 -7.62 13.48
C ASP A 59 -0.75 -8.90 13.51
N SER A 60 0.12 -9.10 12.52
CA SER A 60 1.02 -10.24 12.42
C SER A 60 2.40 -9.81 11.94
N GLU A 61 3.42 -10.59 12.30
CA GLU A 61 4.80 -10.33 11.86
C GLU A 61 4.92 -10.31 10.33
N ALA A 62 4.17 -11.19 9.65
CA ALA A 62 4.14 -11.23 8.20
C ALA A 62 3.53 -9.96 7.60
N ALA A 63 2.46 -9.42 8.19
CA ALA A 63 1.86 -8.15 7.78
C ALA A 63 2.82 -6.97 8.01
N VAL A 64 3.52 -6.93 9.16
CA VAL A 64 4.53 -5.90 9.45
C VAL A 64 5.65 -5.93 8.40
N ARG A 65 6.21 -7.10 8.12
CA ARG A 65 7.28 -7.26 7.10
C ARG A 65 6.78 -6.84 5.71
N ALA A 66 5.56 -7.20 5.33
CA ALA A 66 4.98 -6.81 4.05
C ALA A 66 4.72 -5.30 3.93
N ALA A 67 4.25 -4.66 5.01
CA ALA A 67 4.04 -3.22 5.06
C ALA A 67 5.39 -2.46 5.03
N ALA A 68 6.39 -2.93 5.76
CA ALA A 68 7.75 -2.37 5.75
C ALA A 68 8.38 -2.43 4.34
N ALA A 69 8.24 -3.55 3.64
CA ALA A 69 8.67 -3.68 2.25
C ALA A 69 7.92 -2.71 1.31
N GLY A 70 6.62 -2.52 1.53
CA GLY A 70 5.82 -1.52 0.83
C GLY A 70 6.33 -0.10 1.06
N LEU A 71 6.67 0.25 2.31
CA LEU A 71 7.20 1.56 2.70
C LEU A 71 8.58 1.81 2.08
N ALA A 72 9.42 0.77 1.98
CA ALA A 72 10.68 0.81 1.25
C ALA A 72 10.50 0.97 -0.28
N GLY A 73 9.28 0.84 -0.79
CA GLY A 73 8.93 1.04 -2.19
C GLY A 73 9.03 -0.20 -3.05
N ALA A 74 8.97 -1.41 -2.48
CA ALA A 74 9.08 -2.66 -3.25
C ALA A 74 8.10 -2.72 -4.43
N LEU A 75 6.85 -2.30 -4.22
CA LEU A 75 5.86 -2.23 -5.31
C LEU A 75 6.15 -1.07 -6.27
N SER A 76 6.48 0.12 -5.76
CA SER A 76 6.86 1.28 -6.58
C SER A 76 7.95 0.96 -7.59
N HIS A 77 9.00 0.27 -7.14
CA HIS A 77 10.13 -0.08 -7.98
C HIS A 77 9.73 -1.05 -9.10
N ARG A 78 8.90 -2.05 -8.80
CA ARG A 78 8.40 -3.01 -9.80
C ARG A 78 7.47 -2.35 -10.82
N VAL A 79 6.61 -1.43 -10.37
CA VAL A 79 5.74 -0.67 -11.28
C VAL A 79 6.58 0.25 -12.18
N ARG A 80 7.58 0.95 -11.64
CA ARG A 80 8.48 1.78 -12.45
C ARG A 80 9.28 0.98 -13.47
N ALA A 81 9.73 -0.22 -13.10
CA ALA A 81 10.42 -1.11 -14.04
C ALA A 81 9.56 -1.53 -15.24
N LEU A 82 8.23 -1.50 -15.11
CA LEU A 82 7.29 -1.69 -16.23
C LEU A 82 7.01 -0.37 -16.96
N GLU A 83 6.88 0.73 -16.21
CA GLU A 83 6.51 2.04 -16.74
C GLU A 83 7.62 2.65 -17.61
N GLU A 84 8.88 2.54 -17.21
CA GLU A 84 10.01 3.13 -17.94
C GLU A 84 10.16 2.56 -19.36
N PRO A 85 10.18 1.23 -19.58
CA PRO A 85 10.24 0.68 -20.93
C PRO A 85 8.98 0.96 -21.76
N LEU A 86 7.81 1.01 -21.12
CA LEU A 86 6.56 1.39 -21.79
C LEU A 86 6.61 2.84 -22.29
N ARG A 87 7.11 3.77 -21.47
CA ARG A 87 7.30 5.17 -21.87
C ARG A 87 8.30 5.31 -23.01
N ALA A 88 9.41 4.57 -22.96
CA ALA A 88 10.39 4.55 -24.03
C ALA A 88 9.76 4.04 -25.34
N LEU A 89 9.04 2.92 -25.28
CA LEU A 89 8.34 2.38 -26.45
C LEU A 89 7.29 3.34 -27.00
N HIS A 90 6.55 4.03 -26.12
CA HIS A 90 5.57 5.04 -26.51
C HIS A 90 6.24 6.20 -27.26
N ALA A 91 7.38 6.69 -26.76
CA ALA A 91 8.15 7.74 -27.42
C ALA A 91 8.71 7.28 -28.80
N ASP A 92 9.20 6.03 -28.90
CA ASP A 92 9.67 5.44 -30.17
C ASP A 92 8.53 5.47 -31.21
N LEU A 93 7.34 5.00 -30.83
CA LEU A 93 6.16 4.96 -31.72
C LEU A 93 5.65 6.35 -32.09
N GLU A 94 5.67 7.32 -31.16
CA GLU A 94 5.35 8.71 -31.49
C GLU A 94 6.35 9.30 -32.51
N GLY A 95 7.63 8.93 -32.43
CA GLY A 95 8.63 9.31 -33.42
C GLY A 95 8.29 8.81 -34.83
N VAL A 96 7.96 7.52 -34.95
CA VAL A 96 7.55 6.89 -36.22
C VAL A 96 6.33 7.59 -36.83
N LEU A 97 5.32 7.90 -36.00
CA LEU A 97 4.10 8.53 -36.46
C LEU A 97 4.31 9.98 -36.94
N ASN A 98 5.24 10.72 -36.32
CA ASN A 98 5.51 12.10 -36.67
C ASN A 98 6.47 12.25 -37.88
N PHE A 99 7.37 11.30 -38.10
CA PHE A 99 8.38 11.35 -39.16
C PHE A 99 8.52 10.00 -39.89
N PRO A 100 7.48 9.55 -40.63
CA PRO A 100 7.46 8.23 -41.25
C PRO A 100 8.60 8.03 -42.26
N ASP A 101 9.00 9.07 -42.99
CA ASP A 101 10.07 9.00 -44.00
C ASP A 101 11.47 8.85 -43.38
N GLU A 102 11.63 9.16 -42.08
CA GLU A 102 12.90 9.08 -41.35
C GLU A 102 12.96 7.83 -40.44
N ALA A 103 11.88 7.04 -40.38
CA ALA A 103 11.64 6.03 -39.36
C ALA A 103 11.51 4.58 -39.90
N GLU A 104 12.09 4.28 -41.07
CA GLU A 104 12.10 2.92 -41.62
C GLU A 104 12.67 1.91 -40.60
N GLY A 105 11.86 0.90 -40.25
CA GLY A 105 12.22 -0.19 -39.33
C GLY A 105 12.21 0.18 -37.84
N ALA A 106 11.83 1.40 -37.46
CA ALA A 106 11.88 1.85 -36.06
C ALA A 106 10.78 1.23 -35.16
N ASP A 107 9.72 0.64 -35.74
CA ASP A 107 8.71 -0.15 -35.02
C ASP A 107 9.03 -1.66 -34.98
N GLU A 108 10.07 -2.10 -35.70
CA GLU A 108 10.50 -3.50 -35.69
C GLU A 108 10.96 -3.90 -34.28
N GLY A 109 10.25 -4.86 -33.69
CA GLY A 109 10.52 -5.32 -32.32
C GLY A 109 9.61 -4.72 -31.25
N ALA A 110 8.71 -3.78 -31.59
CA ALA A 110 7.70 -3.27 -30.66
C ALA A 110 6.80 -4.40 -30.14
N GLY A 111 6.32 -5.29 -31.01
CA GLY A 111 5.48 -6.44 -30.63
C GLY A 111 6.11 -7.34 -29.57
N PRO A 112 7.34 -7.87 -29.78
CA PRO A 112 8.07 -8.62 -28.77
C PRO A 112 8.29 -7.86 -27.44
N ARG A 113 8.64 -6.57 -27.50
CA ARG A 113 8.81 -5.72 -26.29
C ARG A 113 7.52 -5.61 -25.49
N VAL A 114 6.38 -5.36 -26.15
CA VAL A 114 5.06 -5.33 -25.51
C VAL A 114 4.70 -6.69 -24.90
N ALA A 115 4.98 -7.78 -25.62
CA ALA A 115 4.70 -9.13 -25.12
C ALA A 115 5.50 -9.45 -23.84
N ALA A 116 6.77 -9.04 -23.78
CA ALA A 116 7.60 -9.18 -22.59
C ALA A 116 7.04 -8.37 -21.41
N LEU A 117 6.74 -7.08 -21.61
CA LEU A 117 6.19 -6.20 -20.56
C LEU A 117 4.83 -6.70 -20.04
N ARG A 118 4.00 -7.23 -20.94
CA ARG A 118 2.74 -7.89 -20.55
C ARG A 118 2.99 -9.11 -19.66
N SER A 119 3.94 -9.96 -20.03
CA SER A 119 4.28 -11.16 -19.24
C SER A 119 4.78 -10.80 -17.84
N GLU A 120 5.61 -9.76 -17.72
CA GLU A 120 6.07 -9.26 -16.42
C GLU A 120 4.93 -8.68 -15.57
N ALA A 121 4.00 -7.95 -16.20
CA ALA A 121 2.81 -7.44 -15.53
C ALA A 121 1.88 -8.57 -15.05
N GLU A 122 1.68 -9.61 -15.87
CA GLU A 122 0.91 -10.82 -15.50
C GLU A 122 1.56 -11.55 -14.33
N ALA A 123 2.89 -11.69 -14.32
CA ALA A 123 3.63 -12.28 -13.21
C ALA A 123 3.40 -11.48 -11.91
N LEU A 124 3.52 -10.14 -11.97
CA LEU A 124 3.24 -9.26 -10.82
C LEU A 124 1.80 -9.40 -10.32
N LEU A 125 0.82 -9.49 -11.23
CA LEU A 125 -0.59 -9.68 -10.88
C LEU A 125 -0.85 -11.03 -10.21
N SER A 126 -0.15 -12.09 -10.64
CA SER A 126 -0.30 -13.44 -10.06
C SER A 126 0.06 -13.49 -8.57
N GLU A 127 0.98 -12.62 -8.13
CA GLU A 127 1.43 -12.53 -6.74
C GLU A 127 0.43 -11.79 -5.82
N ALA A 128 -0.46 -10.96 -6.40
CA ALA A 128 -1.38 -10.11 -5.64
C ALA A 128 -2.31 -10.90 -4.71
N GLY A 129 -2.69 -12.13 -5.10
CA GLY A 129 -3.51 -13.02 -4.28
C GLY A 129 -2.83 -13.39 -2.96
N ARG A 130 -1.55 -13.79 -3.02
CA ARG A 130 -0.76 -14.11 -1.81
C ARG A 130 -0.54 -12.88 -0.95
N GLY A 131 -0.28 -11.72 -1.57
CA GLY A 131 -0.13 -10.45 -0.86
C GLY A 131 -1.36 -10.04 -0.05
N ARG A 132 -2.57 -10.25 -0.60
CA ARG A 132 -3.83 -9.98 0.13
C ARG A 132 -3.99 -10.83 1.39
N LEU A 133 -3.65 -12.12 1.30
CA LEU A 133 -3.77 -13.04 2.44
C LEU A 133 -2.80 -12.65 3.56
N VAL A 134 -1.56 -12.28 3.22
CA VAL A 134 -0.56 -11.81 4.20
C VAL A 134 -1.00 -10.51 4.88
N ARG A 135 -1.62 -9.59 4.12
CA ARG A 135 -2.02 -8.27 4.65
C ARG A 135 -3.32 -8.27 5.45
N ARG A 136 -4.30 -9.10 5.07
CA ARG A 136 -5.66 -9.05 5.64
C ARG A 136 -6.05 -10.31 6.41
N GLY A 137 -5.17 -11.31 6.46
CA GLY A 137 -5.48 -12.62 7.01
C GLY A 137 -6.52 -13.39 6.20
N ALA A 138 -6.90 -14.55 6.72
CA ALA A 138 -7.96 -15.38 6.16
C ALA A 138 -9.29 -15.08 6.86
N ARG A 139 -10.38 -14.96 6.09
CA ARG A 139 -11.73 -15.01 6.64
C ARG A 139 -12.15 -16.46 6.75
N VAL A 140 -12.35 -16.93 7.99
CA VAL A 140 -12.74 -18.31 8.29
C VAL A 140 -14.14 -18.31 8.88
N ALA A 141 -15.05 -19.08 8.28
CA ALA A 141 -16.39 -19.29 8.81
C ALA A 141 -16.46 -20.66 9.51
N LEU A 142 -16.88 -20.68 10.78
CA LEU A 142 -17.18 -21.91 11.51
C LEU A 142 -18.63 -22.29 11.29
N TYR A 143 -18.88 -23.31 10.46
CA TYR A 143 -20.22 -23.78 10.12
C TYR A 143 -20.45 -25.22 10.59
N GLY A 144 -21.68 -25.54 11.00
CA GLY A 144 -22.07 -26.88 11.44
C GLY A 144 -23.34 -26.88 12.29
N PRO A 145 -23.90 -28.08 12.61
CA PRO A 145 -25.14 -28.23 13.37
C PRO A 145 -25.13 -27.54 14.74
N VAL A 146 -26.32 -27.29 15.31
CA VAL A 146 -26.46 -26.82 16.70
C VAL A 146 -25.74 -27.83 17.63
N ASN A 147 -25.02 -27.34 18.64
CA ASN A 147 -24.20 -28.14 19.56
C ASN A 147 -22.99 -28.90 18.96
N ALA A 148 -22.60 -28.61 17.70
CA ALA A 148 -21.39 -29.21 17.08
C ALA A 148 -20.04 -28.70 17.67
N GLY A 149 -20.05 -28.04 18.82
CA GLY A 149 -18.83 -27.55 19.47
C GLY A 149 -18.16 -26.33 18.81
N LYS A 150 -18.86 -25.60 17.92
CA LYS A 150 -18.32 -24.41 17.22
C LYS A 150 -17.74 -23.36 18.17
N SER A 151 -18.45 -23.01 19.24
CA SER A 151 -17.99 -22.04 20.24
C SER A 151 -16.81 -22.56 21.05
N THR A 152 -16.79 -23.86 21.37
CA THR A 152 -15.66 -24.50 22.05
C THR A 152 -14.40 -24.46 21.20
N LEU A 153 -14.51 -24.71 19.89
CA LEU A 153 -13.39 -24.63 18.95
C LEU A 153 -12.87 -23.19 18.84
N PHE A 154 -13.76 -22.21 18.67
CA PHE A 154 -13.38 -20.79 18.63
C PHE A 154 -12.60 -20.37 19.88
N ASN A 155 -13.12 -20.69 21.08
CA ASN A 155 -12.48 -20.32 22.34
C ASN A 155 -11.09 -20.97 22.49
N ARG A 156 -10.94 -22.24 22.07
CA ARG A 156 -9.63 -22.91 22.06
C ARG A 156 -8.64 -22.27 21.08
N LEU A 157 -9.11 -21.82 19.92
CA LEU A 157 -8.28 -21.15 18.91
C LEU A 157 -7.84 -19.74 19.35
N VAL A 158 -8.70 -19.01 20.08
CA VAL A 158 -8.41 -17.66 20.60
C VAL A 158 -7.54 -17.71 21.87
N GLY A 159 -7.33 -18.89 22.46
CA GLY A 159 -6.47 -19.06 23.64
C GLY A 159 -7.14 -18.67 24.96
N GLU A 160 -8.42 -18.31 24.95
CA GLU A 160 -9.17 -18.06 26.18
C GLU A 160 -9.91 -19.31 26.65
N ALA A 161 -9.44 -19.86 27.77
CA ALA A 161 -10.27 -20.68 28.64
C ALA A 161 -11.30 -19.80 29.36
N ARG A 162 -12.21 -19.15 28.61
CA ARG A 162 -13.56 -18.64 28.96
C ARG A 162 -13.91 -17.39 28.13
N ALA A 163 -14.83 -17.56 27.20
CA ALA A 163 -15.80 -16.54 26.86
C ALA A 163 -17.19 -17.19 26.90
N LEU A 164 -17.78 -17.15 28.11
CA LEU A 164 -19.18 -17.10 28.52
C LEU A 164 -19.24 -17.34 30.05
#